data_AF-A0A8S3YMQ9-F1
#
_entry.id   AF-A0A8S3YMQ9-F1
#
_cell.length_a   1.000
_cell.length_b   1.000
_cell.length_c   1.000
_cell.angle_alpha   90.00
_cell.angle_beta   90.00
_cell.angle_gamma   90.00
#
_symmetry.space_group_name_H-M   'P 1'
#
loop_
_entity.id
_entity.type
_entity.pdbx_description
1 polymer ?
#
loop_
_entity_poly.entity_id
_entity_poly.type
_entity_poly.pdbx_seq_one_letter_code
_entity_poly.pdbx_strand_id
1 'polypeptide(L)'
;FYHKVLLMEMSRFKSGVVEADEILDIDEERLEVTSPGSLVISVDLEPAEEQDKLATDHDELTVSEERRMQKMELIEKYYDAVAKRNKLQSQNFTVQNKLFDYFRRKKSDEVVDPDKNVSEYEQRYLKLMAQMEDLRKLDSIKRDNYHVVIQETKERCMEKKSRADSERKHFIELKQNVALRAINSQTGQPLPATDIEQYVESELRKEQEVVQMRLENIRLKNSMKKNEQQIKLKEQVSEGLHLIDFEQLKIENQTYNEKIEERNEELLKFRKKITSTVQILTHLKEKLQFVQAENLVKSNDLKVIDATLAQSRDILSRTKQARDSLKIDNNKLRQKCGFLGNESLLRDFEEQKDENIELQSKLDQLKRKHSELTLHCNHVRQKVEQARHSLA
;
A
#
# COMPACT_ATOMS: atom_id res chain seq x y z
N PHE A 1 13.68 -20.92 15.35
CA PHE A 1 13.80 -20.51 13.94
C PHE A 1 15.08 -19.71 13.69
N TYR A 2 15.35 -18.65 14.46
CA TYR A 2 16.57 -17.82 14.35
C TYR A 2 17.91 -18.56 14.53
N HIS A 3 17.98 -19.59 15.38
CA HIS A 3 19.21 -20.35 15.61
C HIS A 3 19.62 -21.24 14.41
N LYS A 4 18.64 -21.65 13.59
CA LYS A 4 18.87 -22.51 12.41
C LYS A 4 19.36 -21.69 11.20
N VAL A 5 18.99 -20.41 11.12
CA VAL A 5 19.45 -19.46 10.10
C VAL A 5 20.92 -19.07 10.36
N LEU A 6 21.28 -18.81 11.62
CA LEU A 6 22.66 -18.50 12.03
C LEU A 6 23.64 -19.65 11.76
N LEU A 7 23.24 -20.90 11.99
CA LEU A 7 24.09 -22.07 11.66
C LEU A 7 24.24 -22.29 10.14
N MET A 8 23.25 -21.89 9.34
CA MET A 8 23.29 -22.02 7.88
C MET A 8 24.14 -20.92 7.23
N GLU A 9 24.16 -19.70 7.80
CA GLU A 9 25.06 -18.62 7.38
C GLU A 9 26.52 -18.86 7.80
N MET A 10 26.75 -19.41 9.00
CA MET A 10 28.10 -19.76 9.46
C MET A 10 28.73 -20.92 8.66
N SER A 11 27.90 -21.81 8.10
CA SER A 11 28.36 -22.88 7.19
C SER A 11 28.71 -22.34 5.80
N ARG A 12 27.97 -21.33 5.30
CA ARG A 12 28.29 -20.63 4.04
C ARG A 12 29.54 -19.78 4.12
N PHE A 13 29.90 -19.28 5.30
CA PHE A 13 31.12 -18.48 5.49
C PHE A 13 32.40 -19.35 5.54
N LYS A 14 32.28 -20.64 5.89
CA LYS A 14 33.42 -21.58 5.92
C LYS A 14 33.76 -22.20 4.57
N SER A 15 32.85 -22.17 3.58
CA SER A 15 33.11 -22.70 2.23
C SER A 15 33.68 -21.67 1.25
N GLY A 16 33.89 -20.42 1.67
CA GLY A 16 34.39 -19.34 0.81
C GLY A 16 35.87 -19.00 0.98
N VAL A 17 36.63 -19.83 1.72
CA VAL A 17 38.06 -19.59 2.01
C VAL A 17 38.88 -20.79 1.55
N VAL A 18 38.92 -21.03 0.25
CA VAL A 18 39.93 -21.88 -0.38
C VAL A 18 40.29 -21.24 -1.73
N GLU A 19 41.60 -21.13 -1.97
CA GLU A 19 42.27 -20.67 -3.20
C GLU A 19 42.25 -19.17 -3.50
N ALA A 20 43.21 -18.48 -2.88
CA ALA A 20 43.78 -17.24 -3.40
C ALA A 20 45.30 -17.24 -3.15
N ASP A 21 45.98 -18.24 -3.74
CA ASP A 21 47.44 -18.26 -3.94
C ASP A 21 47.66 -18.69 -5.38
N GLU A 22 47.73 -17.71 -6.28
CA GLU A 22 48.43 -17.73 -7.58
C GLU A 22 48.15 -16.39 -8.27
N ILE A 23 48.95 -15.37 -7.89
CA ILE A 23 49.02 -14.12 -8.66
C ILE A 23 49.96 -14.42 -9.82
N LEU A 24 49.37 -14.71 -10.98
CA LEU A 24 50.07 -14.69 -12.26
C LEU A 24 50.38 -13.23 -12.59
N ASP A 25 51.68 -12.90 -12.62
CA ASP A 25 52.19 -11.71 -13.30
C ASP A 25 51.75 -11.77 -14.77
N ILE A 26 50.83 -10.89 -15.14
CA ILE A 26 50.45 -10.65 -16.54
C ILE A 26 51.06 -9.30 -16.90
N ASP A 27 52.21 -9.33 -17.57
CA ASP A 27 52.75 -8.18 -18.29
C ASP A 27 51.74 -7.77 -19.37
N GLU A 28 51.04 -6.66 -19.13
CA GLU A 28 50.09 -6.07 -20.06
C GLU A 28 50.82 -5.08 -20.98
N GLU A 29 51.46 -5.58 -22.03
CA GLU A 29 51.94 -4.74 -23.14
C GLU A 29 50.73 -4.12 -23.87
N ARG A 30 50.61 -2.80 -23.72
CA ARG A 30 49.64 -1.95 -24.43
C ARG A 30 49.92 -1.98 -25.94
N LEU A 31 49.04 -2.59 -26.72
CA LEU A 31 48.94 -2.36 -28.16
C LEU A 31 48.01 -1.17 -28.44
N GLU A 32 48.57 -0.11 -29.02
CA GLU A 32 47.83 1.05 -29.52
C GLU A 32 46.94 0.66 -30.71
N VAL A 33 45.70 1.15 -30.70
CA VAL A 33 44.67 0.85 -31.71
C VAL A 33 44.91 1.73 -32.94
N THR A 34 45.23 1.12 -34.09
CA THR A 34 45.21 1.81 -35.39
C THR A 34 43.96 1.43 -36.19
N SER A 35 43.31 2.46 -36.74
CA SER A 35 42.08 2.41 -37.52
C SER A 35 42.35 1.94 -38.97
N PRO A 36 41.43 1.21 -39.64
CA PRO A 36 41.74 0.50 -40.87
C PRO A 36 41.65 1.40 -42.12
N GLY A 37 42.78 1.54 -42.82
CA GLY A 37 42.88 2.14 -44.15
C GLY A 37 43.07 1.08 -45.24
N SER A 38 42.15 1.10 -46.21
CA SER A 38 42.11 0.30 -47.44
C SER A 38 43.44 0.21 -48.20
N LEU A 39 43.89 -1.01 -48.53
CA LEU A 39 44.88 -1.26 -49.59
C LEU A 39 44.48 -2.50 -50.39
N VAL A 40 43.97 -2.23 -51.59
CA VAL A 40 43.70 -3.17 -52.68
C VAL A 40 45.02 -3.50 -53.37
N ILE A 41 45.36 -4.78 -53.51
CA ILE A 41 46.50 -5.22 -54.34
C ILE A 41 45.96 -6.07 -55.49
N SER A 42 46.07 -5.50 -56.69
CA SER A 42 45.88 -6.11 -58.00
C SER A 42 46.99 -7.11 -58.33
N VAL A 43 46.60 -8.22 -58.93
CA VAL A 43 47.45 -9.33 -59.37
C VAL A 43 47.69 -9.17 -60.86
N ASP A 44 48.95 -9.20 -61.30
CA ASP A 44 49.33 -9.47 -62.70
C ASP A 44 50.50 -10.47 -62.71
N LEU A 45 50.30 -11.58 -63.43
CA LEU A 45 51.29 -12.59 -63.85
C LEU A 45 51.78 -12.23 -65.26
N GLU A 46 53.07 -12.36 -65.60
CA GLU A 46 53.74 -13.51 -66.27
C GLU A 46 55.09 -12.98 -66.86
N PRO A 47 56.02 -13.79 -67.44
CA PRO A 47 56.55 -15.10 -67.01
C PRO A 47 58.09 -15.23 -67.16
N ALA A 48 58.61 -16.36 -66.64
CA ALA A 48 59.78 -17.15 -67.05
C ALA A 48 61.21 -16.55 -67.05
N GLU A 49 62.11 -17.19 -66.28
CA GLU A 49 63.09 -18.14 -66.84
C GLU A 49 63.68 -19.00 -65.70
N GLU A 50 63.57 -20.32 -65.85
CA GLU A 50 64.23 -21.32 -65.02
C GLU A 50 65.73 -21.37 -65.35
N GLN A 51 66.60 -21.41 -64.34
CA GLN A 51 67.38 -22.62 -64.05
C GLN A 51 68.32 -22.44 -62.84
N ASP A 52 68.29 -23.49 -62.02
CA ASP A 52 69.38 -24.04 -61.20
C ASP A 52 69.58 -23.49 -59.78
N LYS A 53 68.99 -24.20 -58.80
CA LYS A 53 69.67 -24.71 -57.58
C LYS A 53 68.73 -25.57 -56.71
N LEU A 54 68.76 -26.86 -56.98
CA LEU A 54 68.12 -27.97 -56.25
C LEU A 54 68.65 -28.21 -54.81
N ALA A 55 69.15 -27.17 -54.13
CA ALA A 55 69.61 -27.22 -52.75
C ALA A 55 68.96 -26.15 -51.85
N THR A 56 68.08 -25.32 -52.42
CA THR A 56 67.39 -24.22 -51.72
C THR A 56 65.98 -24.62 -51.29
N ASP A 57 65.40 -25.67 -51.89
CA ASP A 57 64.02 -26.09 -51.62
C ASP A 57 63.81 -26.59 -50.19
N HIS A 58 64.77 -27.32 -49.59
CA HIS A 58 64.57 -27.85 -48.24
C HIS A 58 64.65 -26.79 -47.14
N ASP A 59 65.55 -25.79 -47.26
CA ASP A 59 65.65 -24.67 -46.30
C ASP A 59 64.59 -23.59 -46.54
N GLU A 60 64.14 -23.37 -47.79
CA GLU A 60 62.97 -22.51 -48.04
C GLU A 60 61.66 -23.18 -47.61
N LEU A 61 61.52 -24.51 -47.74
CA LEU A 61 60.36 -25.25 -47.24
C LEU A 61 60.31 -25.28 -45.71
N THR A 62 61.43 -25.49 -45.00
CA THR A 62 61.46 -25.48 -43.53
C THR A 62 61.21 -24.07 -42.96
N VAL A 63 61.81 -23.03 -43.53
CA VAL A 63 61.55 -21.63 -43.14
C VAL A 63 60.11 -21.22 -43.49
N SER A 64 59.54 -21.75 -44.59
CA SER A 64 58.13 -21.55 -44.96
C SER A 64 57.18 -22.30 -44.02
N GLU A 65 57.55 -23.50 -43.55
CA GLU A 65 56.81 -24.27 -42.55
C GLU A 65 56.86 -23.63 -41.16
N GLU A 66 58.01 -23.13 -40.72
CA GLU A 66 58.13 -22.39 -39.46
C GLU A 66 57.30 -21.08 -39.49
N ARG A 67 57.33 -20.34 -40.61
CA ARG A 67 56.46 -19.16 -40.79
C ARG A 67 54.99 -19.54 -40.83
N ARG A 68 54.63 -20.70 -41.38
CA ARG A 68 53.25 -21.23 -41.34
C ARG A 68 52.84 -21.60 -39.92
N MET A 69 53.72 -22.21 -39.14
CA MET A 69 53.47 -22.55 -37.74
C MET A 69 53.31 -21.30 -36.88
N GLN A 70 54.18 -20.30 -37.04
CA GLN A 70 54.03 -19.00 -36.36
C GLN A 70 52.74 -18.28 -36.79
N LYS A 71 52.38 -18.35 -38.07
CA LYS A 71 51.11 -17.79 -38.57
C LYS A 71 49.91 -18.53 -37.99
N MET A 72 49.97 -19.86 -37.84
CA MET A 72 48.93 -20.65 -37.18
C MET A 72 48.81 -20.32 -35.69
N GLU A 73 49.92 -20.20 -34.97
CA GLU A 73 49.93 -19.81 -33.55
C GLU A 73 49.39 -18.38 -33.35
N LEU A 74 49.72 -17.45 -34.25
CA LEU A 74 49.18 -16.09 -34.21
C LEU A 74 47.68 -16.04 -34.52
N ILE A 75 47.22 -16.89 -35.44
CA ILE A 75 45.79 -17.06 -35.76
C ILE A 75 45.05 -17.67 -34.56
N GLU A 76 45.63 -18.64 -33.86
CA GLU A 76 45.06 -19.22 -32.65
C GLU A 76 44.93 -18.19 -31.53
N LYS A 77 46.01 -17.43 -31.24
CA LYS A 77 45.99 -16.30 -30.30
C LYS A 77 44.94 -15.24 -30.69
N TYR A 78 44.76 -14.98 -31.99
CA TYR A 78 43.73 -14.07 -32.47
C TYR A 78 42.32 -14.62 -32.20
N TYR A 79 42.07 -15.90 -32.48
CA TYR A 79 40.77 -16.53 -32.19
C TYR A 79 40.46 -16.56 -30.69
N ASP A 80 41.45 -16.83 -29.85
CA ASP A 80 41.31 -16.77 -28.39
C ASP A 80 41.01 -15.35 -27.91
N ALA A 81 41.70 -14.34 -28.45
CA ALA A 81 41.43 -12.94 -28.15
C ALA A 81 40.02 -12.52 -28.59
N VAL A 82 39.57 -12.97 -29.77
CA VAL A 82 38.20 -12.73 -30.26
C VAL A 82 37.17 -13.44 -29.40
N ALA A 83 37.42 -14.68 -28.96
CA ALA A 83 36.55 -15.41 -28.06
C ALA A 83 36.43 -14.72 -26.70
N LYS A 84 37.56 -14.25 -26.13
CA LYS A 84 37.59 -13.47 -24.89
C LYS A 84 36.84 -12.15 -25.04
N ARG A 85 37.02 -11.45 -26.16
CA ARG A 85 36.26 -10.22 -26.49
C ARG A 85 34.77 -10.49 -26.56
N ASN A 86 34.35 -11.53 -27.27
CA ASN A 86 32.93 -11.88 -27.41
C ASN A 86 32.31 -12.28 -26.05
N LYS A 87 33.06 -12.99 -25.20
CA LYS A 87 32.64 -13.32 -23.83
C LYS A 87 32.46 -12.07 -22.98
N LEU A 88 33.43 -11.15 -23.00
CA LEU A 88 33.34 -9.88 -22.29
C LEU A 88 32.20 -9.00 -22.82
N GLN A 89 31.97 -8.99 -24.13
CA GLN A 89 30.88 -8.24 -24.76
C GLN A 89 29.51 -8.79 -24.36
N SER A 90 29.36 -10.12 -24.31
CA SER A 90 28.15 -10.79 -23.79
C SER A 90 27.92 -10.47 -22.31
N GLN A 91 28.97 -10.53 -21.49
CA GLN A 91 28.89 -10.15 -20.07
C GLN A 91 28.51 -8.67 -19.92
N ASN A 92 29.14 -7.78 -20.69
CA ASN A 92 28.83 -6.35 -20.68
C ASN A 92 27.36 -6.11 -21.04
N PHE A 93 26.86 -6.76 -22.10
CA PHE A 93 25.45 -6.70 -22.49
C PHE A 93 24.51 -7.18 -21.36
N THR A 94 24.84 -8.29 -20.68
CA THR A 94 24.03 -8.76 -19.54
C THR A 94 24.03 -7.78 -18.37
N VAL A 95 25.16 -7.13 -18.08
CA VAL A 95 25.26 -6.14 -16.99
C VAL A 95 24.52 -4.86 -17.37
N GLN A 96 24.64 -4.41 -18.61
CA GLN A 96 23.88 -3.26 -19.15
C GLN A 96 22.38 -3.52 -19.08
N ASN A 97 21.90 -4.72 -19.44
CA ASN A 97 20.49 -5.08 -19.31
C ASN A 97 20.03 -5.10 -17.84
N LYS A 98 20.85 -5.63 -16.93
CA LYS A 98 20.55 -5.59 -15.48
C LYS A 98 20.49 -4.15 -14.94
N LEU A 99 21.39 -3.28 -15.38
CA LEU A 99 21.37 -1.85 -15.06
C LEU A 99 20.14 -1.17 -15.64
N PHE A 100 19.80 -1.45 -16.89
CA PHE A 100 18.59 -0.95 -17.54
C PHE A 100 17.33 -1.36 -16.77
N ASP A 101 17.20 -2.63 -16.38
CA ASP A 101 16.08 -3.11 -15.57
C ASP A 101 16.04 -2.46 -14.18
N TYR A 102 17.20 -2.30 -13.54
CA TYR A 102 17.31 -1.62 -12.25
C TYR A 102 16.88 -0.15 -12.34
N PHE A 103 17.37 0.58 -13.33
CA PHE A 103 17.00 1.98 -13.55
C PHE A 103 15.57 2.12 -14.05
N ARG A 104 15.03 1.19 -14.86
CA ARG A 104 13.62 1.16 -15.26
C ARG A 104 12.69 0.96 -14.07
N ARG A 105 13.06 0.07 -13.14
CA ARG A 105 12.33 -0.14 -11.87
C ARG A 105 12.43 1.05 -10.93
N LYS A 106 13.53 1.82 -11.00
CA LYS A 106 13.75 3.04 -10.19
C LYS A 106 13.13 4.30 -10.83
N LYS A 107 12.98 4.35 -12.16
CA LYS A 107 12.44 5.48 -12.94
C LYS A 107 10.92 5.63 -12.87
N SER A 108 10.20 4.88 -12.03
CA SER A 108 8.78 5.16 -11.79
C SER A 108 8.53 6.48 -11.05
N ASP A 109 9.56 7.13 -10.48
CA ASP A 109 9.38 8.37 -9.68
C ASP A 109 10.08 9.65 -10.19
N GLU A 110 11.00 9.63 -11.16
CA GLU A 110 11.64 10.87 -11.63
C GLU A 110 11.88 10.89 -13.15
N VAL A 111 11.11 11.74 -13.85
CA VAL A 111 11.37 12.13 -15.24
C VAL A 111 12.44 13.23 -15.22
N VAL A 112 13.71 12.85 -15.26
CA VAL A 112 14.82 13.76 -15.53
C VAL A 112 15.20 13.66 -17.00
N ASP A 113 15.24 14.81 -17.66
CA ASP A 113 15.55 15.02 -19.07
C ASP A 113 16.96 14.48 -19.41
N PRO A 114 17.09 13.41 -20.22
CA PRO A 114 18.33 12.66 -20.34
C PRO A 114 19.43 13.40 -21.09
N ASP A 115 19.12 14.35 -21.98
CA ASP A 115 20.11 14.90 -22.94
C ASP A 115 20.98 16.04 -22.39
N LYS A 116 20.58 16.73 -21.33
CA LYS A 116 21.38 17.84 -20.75
C LYS A 116 22.45 17.40 -19.75
N ASN A 117 22.30 16.23 -19.13
CA ASN A 117 23.22 15.75 -18.09
C ASN A 117 24.23 14.69 -18.56
N VAL A 118 24.12 14.16 -19.79
CA VAL A 118 25.02 13.08 -20.26
C VAL A 118 26.48 13.52 -20.22
N SER A 119 26.78 14.73 -20.70
CA SER A 119 28.15 15.26 -20.72
C SER A 119 28.71 15.52 -19.31
N GLU A 120 27.87 15.90 -18.35
CA GLU A 120 28.31 16.13 -16.96
C GLU A 120 28.53 14.80 -16.21
N TYR A 121 27.67 13.81 -16.46
CA TYR A 121 27.86 12.45 -15.94
C TYR A 121 29.09 11.77 -16.56
N GLU A 122 29.34 11.99 -17.85
CA GLU A 122 30.53 11.48 -18.54
C GLU A 122 31.80 12.12 -18.02
N GLN A 123 31.84 13.45 -17.84
CA GLN A 123 32.96 14.14 -17.23
C GLN A 123 33.20 13.69 -15.78
N ARG A 124 32.14 13.50 -15.00
CA ARG A 124 32.23 12.99 -13.63
C ARG A 124 32.74 11.54 -13.59
N TYR A 125 32.27 10.70 -14.52
CA TYR A 125 32.75 9.33 -14.67
C TYR A 125 34.23 9.29 -15.06
N LEU A 126 34.65 10.08 -16.04
CA LEU A 126 36.05 10.18 -16.46
C LEU A 126 36.93 10.68 -15.31
N LYS A 127 36.46 11.66 -14.53
CA LYS A 127 37.17 12.13 -13.33
C LYS A 127 37.28 11.04 -12.27
N LEU A 128 36.22 10.27 -12.04
CA LEU A 128 36.26 9.13 -11.12
C LEU A 128 37.22 8.04 -11.64
N MET A 129 37.23 7.77 -12.94
CA MET A 129 38.12 6.79 -13.55
C MET A 129 39.59 7.22 -13.45
N ALA A 130 39.90 8.50 -13.68
CA ALA A 130 41.23 9.05 -13.46
C ALA A 130 41.65 8.94 -11.99
N GLN A 131 40.77 9.29 -11.05
CA GLN A 131 41.02 9.12 -9.61
C GLN A 131 41.26 7.65 -9.23
N MET A 132 40.50 6.72 -9.81
CA MET A 132 40.69 5.28 -9.61
C MET A 132 42.03 4.81 -10.15
N GLU A 133 42.47 5.33 -11.30
CA GLU A 133 43.78 5.02 -11.86
C GLU A 133 44.91 5.58 -11.00
N ASP A 134 44.79 6.81 -10.50
CA ASP A 134 45.75 7.41 -9.58
C ASP A 134 45.85 6.63 -8.27
N LEU A 135 44.71 6.20 -7.71
CA LEU A 135 44.68 5.35 -6.52
C LEU A 135 45.33 3.99 -6.76
N ARG A 136 45.12 3.39 -7.93
CA ARG A 136 45.78 2.13 -8.32
C ARG A 136 47.28 2.30 -8.45
N LYS A 137 47.75 3.38 -9.09
CA LYS A 137 49.17 3.70 -9.20
C LYS A 137 49.80 3.90 -7.83
N LEU A 138 49.13 4.66 -6.96
CA LEU A 138 49.59 4.92 -5.59
C LEU A 138 49.65 3.63 -4.76
N ASP A 139 48.67 2.74 -4.92
CA ASP A 139 48.66 1.43 -4.26
C ASP A 139 49.77 0.51 -4.80
N SER A 140 50.02 0.51 -6.11
CA SER A 140 51.15 -0.21 -6.72
C SER A 140 52.48 0.25 -6.15
N ILE A 141 52.74 1.57 -6.18
CA ILE A 141 53.97 2.16 -5.63
C ILE A 141 54.13 1.81 -4.14
N LYS A 142 53.04 1.84 -3.36
CA LYS A 142 53.09 1.44 -1.95
C LYS A 142 53.43 -0.03 -1.78
N ARG A 143 52.84 -0.92 -2.57
CA ARG A 143 53.15 -2.36 -2.53
C ARG A 143 54.61 -2.61 -2.88
N ASP A 144 55.13 -1.96 -3.91
CA ASP A 144 56.53 -2.08 -4.31
C ASP A 144 57.46 -1.60 -3.19
N ASN A 145 57.15 -0.43 -2.60
CA ASN A 145 57.90 0.09 -1.46
C ASN A 145 57.85 -0.87 -0.24
N TYR A 146 56.68 -1.43 0.07
CA TYR A 146 56.57 -2.42 1.15
C TYR A 146 57.33 -3.70 0.84
N HIS A 147 57.34 -4.15 -0.42
CA HIS A 147 58.12 -5.29 -0.85
C HIS A 147 59.61 -5.09 -0.63
N VAL A 148 60.15 -3.94 -1.05
CA VAL A 148 61.55 -3.58 -0.83
C VAL A 148 61.88 -3.55 0.66
N VAL A 149 61.07 -2.87 1.48
CA VAL A 149 61.30 -2.79 2.93
C VAL A 149 61.21 -4.17 3.59
N ILE A 150 60.28 -5.03 3.17
CA ILE A 150 60.16 -6.41 3.67
C ILE A 150 61.42 -7.20 3.30
N GLN A 151 61.92 -7.06 2.08
CA GLN A 151 63.11 -7.76 1.63
C GLN A 151 64.35 -7.31 2.41
N GLU A 152 64.59 -6.00 2.50
CA GLU A 152 65.72 -5.43 3.25
C GLU A 152 65.68 -5.86 4.73
N THR A 153 64.50 -5.82 5.36
CA THR A 153 64.37 -6.21 6.76
C THR A 153 64.56 -7.72 6.96
N LYS A 154 64.13 -8.56 6.00
CA LYS A 154 64.40 -10.00 6.00
C LYS A 154 65.89 -10.28 5.87
N GLU A 155 66.57 -9.66 4.91
CA GLU A 155 68.02 -9.83 4.69
C GLU A 155 68.80 -9.42 5.94
N ARG A 156 68.50 -8.25 6.51
CA ARG A 156 69.11 -7.78 7.77
C ARG A 156 68.84 -8.72 8.94
N CYS A 157 67.65 -9.34 9.00
CA CYS A 157 67.31 -10.33 10.02
C CYS A 157 68.13 -11.61 9.84
N MET A 158 68.24 -12.12 8.61
CA MET A 158 69.02 -13.31 8.28
C MET A 158 70.51 -13.11 8.60
N GLU A 159 71.06 -11.95 8.26
CA GLU A 159 72.46 -11.63 8.57
C GLU A 159 72.71 -11.61 10.08
N LYS A 160 71.86 -10.91 10.86
CA LYS A 160 71.97 -10.89 12.32
C LYS A 160 71.83 -12.28 12.94
N LYS A 161 70.90 -13.08 12.43
CA LYS A 161 70.70 -14.46 12.87
C LYS A 161 71.94 -15.31 12.59
N SER A 162 72.49 -15.22 11.38
CA SER A 162 73.71 -15.95 11.01
C SER A 162 74.91 -15.57 11.88
N ARG A 163 75.10 -14.27 12.17
CA ARG A 163 76.15 -13.81 13.09
C ARG A 163 75.94 -14.38 14.51
N ALA A 164 74.73 -14.29 15.05
CA ALA A 164 74.41 -14.82 16.37
C ALA A 164 74.58 -16.35 16.45
N ASP A 165 74.19 -17.08 15.41
CA ASP A 165 74.36 -18.54 15.33
C ASP A 165 75.85 -18.91 15.28
N SER A 166 76.67 -18.17 14.54
CA SER A 166 78.12 -18.33 14.53
C SER A 166 78.73 -18.06 15.91
N GLU A 167 78.44 -16.91 16.53
CA GLU A 167 78.94 -16.58 17.87
C GLU A 167 78.53 -17.62 18.92
N ARG A 168 77.29 -18.11 18.83
CA ARG A 168 76.79 -19.17 19.70
C ARG A 168 77.56 -20.48 19.51
N LYS A 169 77.88 -20.88 18.27
CA LYS A 169 78.71 -22.07 18.00
C LYS A 169 80.09 -21.92 18.64
N HIS A 170 80.76 -20.78 18.42
CA HIS A 170 82.07 -20.50 19.02
C HIS A 170 82.01 -20.53 20.56
N PHE A 171 80.94 -20.02 21.16
CA PHE A 171 80.75 -20.06 22.60
C PHE A 171 80.54 -21.48 23.13
N ILE A 172 79.76 -22.32 22.43
CA ILE A 172 79.56 -23.73 22.79
C ILE A 172 80.89 -24.51 22.71
N GLU A 173 81.66 -24.30 21.64
CA GLU A 173 82.99 -24.91 21.47
C GLU A 173 83.96 -24.46 22.58
N LEU A 174 83.99 -23.17 22.91
CA LEU A 174 84.79 -22.66 24.02
C LEU A 174 84.38 -23.31 25.35
N LYS A 175 83.07 -23.42 25.62
CA LYS A 175 82.55 -24.06 26.83
C LYS A 175 82.95 -25.53 26.91
N GLN A 176 82.86 -26.27 25.80
CA GLN A 176 83.30 -27.67 25.72
C GLN A 176 84.82 -27.80 25.97
N ASN A 177 85.62 -26.95 25.34
CA ASN A 177 87.08 -26.93 25.53
C ASN A 177 87.49 -26.63 26.98
N VAL A 178 86.79 -25.72 27.65
CA VAL A 178 87.01 -25.42 29.07
C VAL A 178 86.57 -26.60 29.94
N ALA A 179 85.44 -27.24 29.65
CA ALA A 179 84.94 -28.39 30.39
C ALA A 179 85.90 -29.61 30.29
N LEU A 180 86.50 -29.85 29.14
CA LEU A 180 87.51 -30.91 28.95
C LEU A 180 88.78 -30.70 29.78
N ARG A 181 89.11 -29.45 30.10
CA ARG A 181 90.26 -29.09 30.96
C ARG A 181 89.90 -29.02 32.44
N ALA A 182 88.61 -29.13 32.78
CA ALA A 182 88.13 -29.04 34.15
C ALA A 182 88.37 -30.35 34.91
N ILE A 183 88.61 -30.23 36.21
CA ILE A 183 88.90 -31.34 37.13
C ILE A 183 87.77 -31.39 38.17
N ASN A 184 87.31 -32.60 38.49
CA ASN A 184 86.28 -32.80 39.51
C ASN A 184 86.86 -32.50 40.90
N SER A 185 86.18 -31.65 41.68
CA SER A 185 86.63 -31.21 43.01
C SER A 185 86.68 -32.32 44.05
N GLN A 186 85.92 -33.41 43.87
CA GLN A 186 85.84 -34.52 44.82
C GLN A 186 86.82 -35.66 44.48
N THR A 187 87.05 -35.94 43.20
CA THR A 187 87.90 -37.05 42.75
C THR A 187 89.26 -36.61 42.22
N GLY A 188 89.47 -35.31 41.95
CA GLY A 188 90.72 -34.78 41.40
C GLY A 188 91.04 -35.25 39.99
N GLN A 189 90.12 -35.96 39.33
CA GLN A 189 90.26 -36.50 37.98
C GLN A 189 89.58 -35.58 36.94
N PRO A 190 90.08 -35.53 35.69
CA PRO A 190 89.42 -34.80 34.61
C PRO A 190 88.01 -35.38 34.36
N LEU A 191 87.07 -34.52 33.95
CA LEU A 191 85.72 -34.97 33.64
C LEU A 191 85.73 -35.91 32.41
N PRO A 192 84.95 -37.02 32.42
CA PRO A 192 84.78 -37.87 31.25
C PRO A 192 84.16 -37.11 30.08
N ALA A 193 84.68 -37.30 28.87
CA ALA A 193 84.17 -36.66 27.66
C ALA A 193 82.69 -37.00 27.39
N THR A 194 82.29 -38.24 27.71
CA THR A 194 80.90 -38.72 27.58
C THR A 194 79.93 -37.93 28.46
N ASP A 195 80.34 -37.57 29.67
CA ASP A 195 79.48 -36.85 30.62
C ASP A 195 79.33 -35.39 30.17
N ILE A 196 80.41 -34.79 29.66
CA ILE A 196 80.40 -33.44 29.07
C ILE A 196 79.45 -33.38 27.88
N GLU A 197 79.49 -34.37 26.98
CA GLU A 197 78.57 -34.46 25.85
C GLU A 197 77.11 -34.56 26.30
N GLN A 198 76.81 -35.41 27.30
CA GLN A 198 75.47 -35.52 27.87
C GLN A 198 74.98 -34.21 28.50
N TYR A 199 75.85 -33.46 29.19
CA TYR A 199 75.49 -32.16 29.74
C TYR A 199 75.21 -31.12 28.64
N VAL A 200 76.01 -31.10 27.57
CA VAL A 200 75.79 -30.20 26.43
C VAL A 200 74.47 -30.53 25.73
N GLU A 201 74.17 -31.81 25.54
CA GLU A 201 72.91 -32.24 24.91
C GLU A 201 71.70 -31.91 25.79
N SER A 202 71.80 -32.15 27.10
CA SER A 202 70.79 -31.76 28.10
C SER A 202 70.51 -30.25 28.10
N GLU A 203 71.57 -29.43 28.05
CA GLU A 203 71.43 -27.98 27.97
C GLU A 203 70.79 -27.54 26.67
N LEU A 204 71.18 -28.13 25.53
CA LEU A 204 70.58 -27.85 24.24
C LEU A 204 69.08 -28.15 24.23
N ARG A 205 68.65 -29.28 24.81
CA ARG A 205 67.22 -29.63 24.93
C ARG A 205 66.45 -28.60 25.77
N LYS A 206 67.00 -28.21 26.93
CA LYS A 206 66.39 -27.17 27.77
C LYS A 206 66.34 -25.82 27.06
N GLU A 207 67.36 -25.49 26.30
CA GLU A 207 67.40 -24.24 25.55
C GLU A 207 66.35 -24.20 24.43
N GLN A 208 66.14 -25.32 23.73
CA GLN A 208 65.05 -25.47 22.76
C GLN A 208 63.67 -25.29 23.42
N GLU A 209 63.46 -25.88 24.60
CA GLU A 209 62.23 -25.71 25.37
C GLU A 209 62.00 -24.23 25.75
N VAL A 210 63.03 -23.54 26.23
CA VAL A 210 62.96 -22.11 26.54
C VAL A 210 62.62 -21.27 25.30
N VAL A 211 63.22 -21.59 24.14
CA VAL A 211 62.91 -20.91 22.86
C VAL A 211 61.44 -21.15 22.48
N GLN A 212 60.95 -22.37 22.59
CA GLN A 212 59.56 -22.71 22.29
C GLN A 212 58.58 -21.94 23.21
N MET A 213 58.83 -21.92 24.51
CA MET A 213 58.00 -21.18 25.47
C MET A 213 58.04 -19.66 25.22
N ARG A 214 59.19 -19.11 24.81
CA ARG A 214 59.30 -17.69 24.42
C ARG A 214 58.48 -17.37 23.18
N LEU A 215 58.53 -18.23 22.15
CA LEU A 215 57.72 -18.06 20.95
C LEU A 215 56.23 -18.13 21.25
N GLU A 216 55.81 -19.06 22.11
CA GLU A 216 54.43 -19.17 22.56
C GLU A 216 54.00 -17.93 23.36
N ASN A 217 54.84 -17.42 24.28
CA ASN A 217 54.56 -16.19 25.01
C ASN A 217 54.37 -14.99 24.08
N ILE A 218 55.24 -14.84 23.06
CA ILE A 218 55.12 -13.78 22.05
C ILE A 218 53.83 -13.95 21.25
N ARG A 219 53.48 -15.17 20.84
CA ARG A 219 52.24 -15.47 20.12
C ARG A 219 51.01 -15.09 20.95
N LEU A 220 50.97 -15.49 22.21
CA LEU A 220 49.86 -15.20 23.13
C LEU A 220 49.75 -13.70 23.40
N LYS A 221 50.86 -12.99 23.64
CA LYS A 221 50.86 -11.53 23.79
C LYS A 221 50.32 -10.81 22.55
N ASN A 222 50.75 -11.24 21.36
CA ASN A 222 50.26 -10.66 20.11
C ASN A 222 48.77 -10.95 19.90
N SER A 223 48.31 -12.15 20.27
CA SER A 223 46.89 -12.53 20.23
C SER A 223 46.05 -11.68 21.20
N MET A 224 46.52 -11.52 22.44
CA MET A 224 45.90 -10.67 23.45
C MET A 224 45.77 -9.24 22.94
N LYS A 225 46.86 -8.64 22.44
CA LYS A 225 46.85 -7.27 21.92
C LYS A 225 45.88 -7.10 20.74
N LYS A 226 45.80 -8.09 19.84
CA LYS A 226 44.82 -8.10 18.74
C LYS A 226 43.38 -8.13 19.28
N ASN A 227 43.10 -9.00 20.25
CA ASN A 227 41.78 -9.10 20.85
C ASN A 227 41.39 -7.82 21.60
N GLU A 228 42.32 -7.22 22.35
CA GLU A 228 42.11 -5.92 23.01
C GLU A 228 41.79 -4.82 22.00
N GLN A 229 42.48 -4.78 20.86
CA GLN A 229 42.18 -3.82 19.79
C GLN A 229 40.80 -4.06 19.18
N GLN A 230 40.42 -5.32 18.96
CA GLN A 230 39.06 -5.66 18.47
C GLN A 230 37.98 -5.26 19.46
N ILE A 231 38.21 -5.45 20.76
CA ILE A 231 37.30 -5.02 21.83
C ILE A 231 37.17 -3.50 21.80
N LYS A 232 38.29 -2.77 21.80
CA LYS A 232 38.28 -1.30 21.74
C LYS A 232 37.56 -0.75 20.51
N LEU A 233 37.76 -1.35 19.33
CA LEU A 233 37.05 -0.94 18.12
C LEU A 233 35.53 -1.16 18.26
N LYS A 234 35.11 -2.26 18.89
CA LYS A 234 33.69 -2.52 19.16
C LYS A 234 33.11 -1.59 20.23
N GLU A 235 33.90 -1.27 21.26
CA GLU A 235 33.51 -0.32 22.32
C GLU A 235 33.41 1.11 21.78
N GLN A 236 34.35 1.57 20.95
CA GLN A 236 34.33 2.91 20.37
C GLN A 236 33.14 3.17 19.43
N VAL A 237 32.66 2.13 18.74
CA VAL A 237 31.39 2.22 17.98
C VAL A 237 30.18 2.30 18.94
N SER A 238 30.33 1.82 20.18
CA SER A 238 29.26 1.69 21.16
C SER A 238 29.16 2.82 22.20
N GLU A 239 30.19 3.64 22.41
CA GLU A 239 30.35 4.39 23.67
C GLU A 239 29.53 5.69 23.82
N GLY A 240 28.66 6.06 22.87
CA GLY A 240 27.81 7.25 23.07
C GLY A 240 26.64 7.41 22.13
N LEU A 241 26.82 7.09 20.84
CA LEU A 241 25.75 7.23 19.85
C LEU A 241 24.62 6.22 20.11
N HIS A 242 24.98 4.94 20.28
CA HIS A 242 24.01 3.88 20.50
C HIS A 242 23.26 3.97 21.83
N LEU A 243 23.87 4.52 22.89
CA LEU A 243 23.19 4.65 24.18
C LEU A 243 22.12 5.75 24.14
N ILE A 244 22.45 6.91 23.54
CA ILE A 244 21.49 8.01 23.35
C ILE A 244 20.37 7.56 22.40
N ASP A 245 20.70 6.91 21.29
CA ASP A 245 19.70 6.37 20.36
C ASP A 245 18.80 5.33 21.05
N PHE A 246 19.37 4.48 21.90
CA PHE A 246 18.61 3.48 22.66
C PHE A 246 17.70 4.12 23.72
N GLU A 247 18.19 5.12 24.44
CA GLU A 247 17.37 5.90 25.39
C GLU A 247 16.26 6.67 24.67
N GLN A 248 16.55 7.26 23.51
CA GLN A 248 15.56 7.92 22.67
C GLN A 248 14.49 6.92 22.20
N LEU A 249 14.90 5.75 21.71
CA LEU A 249 13.97 4.70 21.28
C LEU A 249 13.10 4.20 22.44
N LYS A 250 13.66 4.16 23.66
CA LYS A 250 12.92 3.81 24.88
C LYS A 250 11.89 4.87 25.24
N ILE A 251 12.25 6.16 25.16
CA ILE A 251 11.32 7.29 25.38
C ILE A 251 10.21 7.24 24.34
N GLU A 252 10.54 7.09 23.05
CA GLU A 252 9.56 7.02 21.97
C GLU A 252 8.61 5.84 22.14
N ASN A 253 9.13 4.65 22.45
CA ASN A 253 8.30 3.46 22.69
C ASN A 253 7.31 3.69 23.84
N GLN A 254 7.78 4.27 24.95
CA GLN A 254 6.92 4.62 26.07
C GLN A 254 5.84 5.63 25.65
N THR A 255 6.21 6.68 24.92
CA THR A 255 5.28 7.71 24.43
C THR A 255 4.23 7.13 23.48
N TYR A 256 4.61 6.18 22.62
CA TYR A 256 3.67 5.49 21.74
C TYR A 256 2.74 4.56 22.52
N ASN A 257 3.22 3.87 23.55
CA ASN A 257 2.36 3.05 24.41
C ASN A 257 1.33 3.90 25.15
N GLU A 258 1.73 5.05 25.71
CA GLU A 258 0.81 6.00 26.34
C GLU A 258 -0.28 6.46 25.35
N LYS A 259 0.09 6.81 24.11
CA LYS A 259 -0.87 7.16 23.07
C LYS A 259 -1.81 6.01 22.71
N ILE A 260 -1.31 4.77 22.65
CA ILE A 260 -2.13 3.58 22.39
C ILE A 260 -3.13 3.38 23.53
N GLU A 261 -2.72 3.54 24.78
CA GLU A 261 -3.59 3.47 25.95
C GLU A 261 -4.68 4.54 25.91
N GLU A 262 -4.34 5.80 25.64
CA GLU A 262 -5.33 6.88 25.46
C GLU A 262 -6.36 6.56 24.38
N ARG A 263 -5.91 6.10 23.20
CA ARG A 263 -6.82 5.74 22.10
C ARG A 263 -7.69 4.53 22.47
N ASN A 264 -7.15 3.57 23.21
CA ASN A 264 -7.91 2.41 23.70
C ASN A 264 -9.01 2.85 24.70
N GLU A 265 -8.72 3.80 25.59
CA GLU A 265 -9.73 4.37 26.47
C GLU A 265 -10.83 5.13 25.71
N GLU A 266 -10.45 5.92 24.71
CA GLU A 266 -11.40 6.59 23.82
C GLU A 266 -12.29 5.59 23.06
N LEU A 267 -11.70 4.53 22.50
CA LEU A 267 -12.44 3.43 21.88
C LEU A 267 -13.42 2.79 22.85
N LEU A 268 -13.02 2.58 24.10
CA LEU A 268 -13.91 2.03 25.13
C LEU A 268 -15.07 3.00 25.44
N LYS A 269 -14.79 4.31 25.53
CA LYS A 269 -15.83 5.35 25.69
C LYS A 269 -16.83 5.33 24.53
N PHE A 270 -16.35 5.21 23.29
CA PHE A 270 -17.23 5.12 22.12
C PHE A 270 -18.05 3.83 22.09
N ARG A 271 -17.46 2.68 22.43
CA ARG A 271 -18.21 1.42 22.56
C ARG A 271 -19.35 1.54 23.57
N LYS A 272 -19.10 2.14 24.74
CA LYS A 272 -20.15 2.40 25.74
C LYS A 272 -21.24 3.32 25.21
N LYS A 273 -20.87 4.40 24.50
CA LYS A 273 -21.84 5.30 23.84
C LYS A 273 -22.69 4.56 22.81
N ILE A 274 -22.09 3.75 21.95
CA ILE A 274 -22.80 2.93 20.95
C ILE A 274 -23.81 2.01 21.64
N THR A 275 -23.40 1.27 22.66
CA THR A 275 -24.31 0.38 23.41
C THR A 275 -25.49 1.14 24.00
N SER A 276 -25.24 2.30 24.63
CA SER A 276 -26.31 3.16 25.17
C SER A 276 -27.23 3.69 24.07
N THR A 277 -26.69 4.15 22.95
CA THR A 277 -27.49 4.62 21.80
C THR A 277 -28.34 3.50 21.21
N VAL A 278 -27.80 2.29 21.09
CA VAL A 278 -28.57 1.12 20.63
C VAL A 278 -29.72 0.80 21.59
N GLN A 279 -29.48 0.84 22.90
CA GLN A 279 -30.56 0.66 23.90
C GLN A 279 -31.65 1.72 23.75
N ILE A 280 -31.28 3.00 23.63
CA ILE A 280 -32.23 4.11 23.43
C ILE A 280 -33.00 3.91 22.12
N LEU A 281 -32.33 3.57 21.03
CA LEU A 281 -32.98 3.29 19.74
C LEU A 281 -33.97 2.14 19.83
N THR A 282 -33.65 1.07 20.57
CA THR A 282 -34.57 -0.04 20.81
C THR A 282 -35.82 0.42 21.55
N HIS A 283 -35.68 1.16 22.65
CA HIS A 283 -36.83 1.70 23.39
C HIS A 283 -37.68 2.66 22.55
N LEU A 284 -37.04 3.51 21.73
CA LEU A 284 -37.75 4.41 20.81
C LEU A 284 -38.50 3.63 19.74
N LYS A 285 -37.91 2.56 19.20
CA LYS A 285 -38.55 1.69 18.21
C LYS A 285 -39.78 0.99 18.79
N GLU A 286 -39.67 0.46 20.01
CA GLU A 286 -40.80 -0.17 20.71
C GLU A 286 -41.93 0.85 20.97
N LYS A 287 -41.60 2.04 21.47
CA LYS A 287 -42.59 3.11 21.70
C LYS A 287 -43.24 3.56 20.39
N LEU A 288 -42.47 3.68 19.31
CA LEU A 288 -43.00 4.03 17.99
C LEU A 288 -43.98 2.96 17.49
N GLN A 289 -43.63 1.68 17.60
CA GLN A 289 -44.52 0.57 17.21
C GLN A 289 -45.81 0.58 18.02
N PHE A 290 -45.74 0.84 19.33
CA PHE A 290 -46.92 0.97 20.18
C PHE A 290 -47.84 2.12 19.73
N VAL A 291 -47.27 3.31 19.52
CA VAL A 291 -48.04 4.48 19.05
C VAL A 291 -48.62 4.26 17.66
N GLN A 292 -47.89 3.61 16.76
CA GLN A 292 -48.39 3.25 15.43
C GLN A 292 -49.58 2.29 15.51
N ALA A 293 -49.52 1.28 16.37
CA ALA A 293 -50.63 0.37 16.60
C ALA A 293 -51.86 1.10 17.16
N GLU A 294 -51.67 1.98 18.15
CA GLU A 294 -52.75 2.80 18.73
C GLU A 294 -53.38 3.73 17.68
N ASN A 295 -52.56 4.36 16.85
CA ASN A 295 -53.03 5.24 15.78
C ASN A 295 -53.85 4.46 14.73
N LEU A 296 -53.44 3.22 14.41
CA LEU A 296 -54.19 2.36 13.51
C LEU A 296 -55.57 1.99 14.08
N VAL A 297 -55.65 1.69 15.39
CA VAL A 297 -56.94 1.46 16.07
C VAL A 297 -57.82 2.71 15.99
N LYS A 298 -57.29 3.87 16.39
CA LYS A 298 -58.03 5.15 16.33
C LYS A 298 -58.49 5.52 14.91
N SER A 299 -57.67 5.23 13.90
CA SER A 299 -58.04 5.45 12.49
C SER A 299 -59.21 4.54 12.08
N ASN A 300 -59.24 3.30 12.56
CA ASN A 300 -60.38 2.41 12.33
C ASN A 300 -61.63 2.88 13.07
N ASP A 301 -61.52 3.32 14.32
CA ASP A 301 -62.64 3.88 15.09
C ASP A 301 -63.23 5.11 14.38
N LEU A 302 -62.38 6.01 13.87
CA LEU A 302 -62.83 7.16 13.07
C LEU A 302 -63.59 6.72 11.83
N LYS A 303 -63.11 5.70 11.09
CA LYS A 303 -63.83 5.18 9.91
C LYS A 303 -65.21 4.61 10.28
N VAL A 304 -65.32 3.93 11.42
CA VAL A 304 -66.60 3.41 11.91
C VAL A 304 -67.55 4.56 12.27
N ILE A 305 -67.04 5.59 12.95
CA ILE A 305 -67.84 6.78 13.30
C ILE A 305 -68.26 7.52 12.03
N ASP A 306 -67.38 7.71 11.05
CA ASP A 306 -67.71 8.36 9.77
C ASP A 306 -68.79 7.57 9.01
N ALA A 307 -68.72 6.23 9.02
CA ALA A 307 -69.74 5.38 8.41
C ALA A 307 -71.10 5.51 9.10
N THR A 308 -71.13 5.50 10.44
CA THR A 308 -72.38 5.68 11.20
C THR A 308 -72.95 7.09 11.03
N LEU A 309 -72.09 8.11 10.95
CA LEU A 309 -72.47 9.48 10.65
C LEU A 309 -73.07 9.61 9.23
N ALA A 310 -72.46 8.98 8.24
CA ALA A 310 -72.98 8.95 6.87
C ALA A 310 -74.37 8.29 6.82
N GLN A 311 -74.55 7.13 7.47
CA GLN A 311 -75.85 6.48 7.59
C GLN A 311 -76.89 7.37 8.29
N SER A 312 -76.51 8.04 9.38
CA SER A 312 -77.38 8.97 10.11
C SER A 312 -77.79 10.17 9.24
N ARG A 313 -76.87 10.71 8.44
CA ARG A 313 -77.12 11.78 7.46
C ARG A 313 -78.10 11.32 6.38
N ASP A 314 -77.96 10.09 5.87
CA ASP A 314 -78.87 9.52 4.87
C ASP A 314 -80.29 9.32 5.44
N ILE A 315 -80.40 8.79 6.66
CA ILE A 315 -81.69 8.65 7.36
C ILE A 315 -82.33 10.03 7.57
N LEU A 316 -81.56 11.02 8.02
CA LEU A 316 -82.05 12.39 8.19
C LEU A 316 -82.52 13.00 6.87
N SER A 317 -81.80 12.76 5.77
CA SER A 317 -82.19 13.23 4.44
C SER A 317 -83.51 12.60 3.99
N ARG A 318 -83.66 11.28 4.11
CA ARG A 318 -84.89 10.56 3.75
C ARG A 318 -86.09 10.99 4.60
N THR A 319 -85.90 11.15 5.91
CA THR A 319 -86.96 11.61 6.82
C THR A 319 -87.36 13.06 6.55
N LYS A 320 -86.42 13.95 6.23
CA LYS A 320 -86.73 15.31 5.76
C LYS A 320 -87.53 15.29 4.46
N GLN A 321 -87.13 14.48 3.47
CA GLN A 321 -87.88 14.34 2.22
C GLN A 321 -89.31 13.85 2.45
N ALA A 322 -89.50 12.81 3.27
CA ALA A 322 -90.83 12.29 3.61
C ALA A 322 -91.69 13.31 4.36
N ARG A 323 -91.09 14.04 5.31
CA ARG A 323 -91.78 15.16 6.00
C ARG A 323 -92.20 16.23 4.99
N ASP A 324 -91.33 16.58 4.05
CA ASP A 324 -91.60 17.64 3.07
C ASP A 324 -92.65 17.20 2.04
N SER A 325 -92.67 15.93 1.63
CA SER A 325 -93.76 15.39 0.80
C SER A 325 -95.10 15.40 1.54
N LEU A 326 -95.13 14.96 2.82
CA LEU A 326 -96.34 15.03 3.65
C LEU A 326 -96.83 16.46 3.85
N LYS A 327 -95.93 17.43 4.00
CA LYS A 327 -96.28 18.86 4.05
C LYS A 327 -96.91 19.33 2.74
N ILE A 328 -96.33 18.96 1.60
CA ILE A 328 -96.88 19.29 0.28
C ILE A 328 -98.27 18.67 0.12
N ASP A 329 -98.46 17.40 0.49
CA ASP A 329 -99.74 16.72 0.37
C ASP A 329 -100.78 17.27 1.35
N ASN A 330 -100.38 17.61 2.59
CA ASN A 330 -101.26 18.31 3.53
C ASN A 330 -101.71 19.67 2.99
N ASN A 331 -100.79 20.42 2.37
CA ASN A 331 -101.13 21.69 1.72
C ASN A 331 -102.07 21.49 0.53
N LYS A 332 -101.86 20.48 -0.32
CA LYS A 332 -102.78 20.13 -1.41
C LYS A 332 -104.15 19.71 -0.91
N LEU A 333 -104.22 18.91 0.16
CA LEU A 333 -105.48 18.52 0.79
C LEU A 333 -106.18 19.73 1.38
N ARG A 334 -105.48 20.62 2.09
CA ARG A 334 -106.03 21.91 2.55
C ARG A 334 -106.59 22.74 1.40
N GLN A 335 -105.89 22.82 0.27
CA GLN A 335 -106.38 23.51 -0.93
C GLN A 335 -107.64 22.85 -1.51
N LYS A 336 -107.67 21.51 -1.61
CA LYS A 336 -108.84 20.75 -2.11
C LYS A 336 -110.04 20.84 -1.17
N CYS A 337 -109.80 20.89 0.14
CA CYS A 337 -110.85 20.98 1.15
C CYS A 337 -111.48 22.38 1.25
N GLY A 338 -111.01 23.40 0.52
CA GLY A 338 -111.67 24.71 0.41
C GLY A 338 -112.17 25.24 1.77
N PHE A 339 -113.47 25.49 1.86
CA PHE A 339 -114.13 25.98 3.08
C PHE A 339 -114.20 24.96 4.23
N LEU A 340 -114.10 23.64 3.96
CA LEU A 340 -114.22 22.59 4.98
C LEU A 340 -113.16 22.67 6.09
N GLY A 341 -112.06 23.40 5.86
CA GLY A 341 -111.02 23.63 6.87
C GLY A 341 -111.21 24.88 7.73
N ASN A 342 -112.16 25.77 7.41
CA ASN A 342 -112.44 27.01 8.13
C ASN A 342 -113.90 27.03 8.56
N GLU A 343 -114.15 26.66 9.82
CA GLU A 343 -115.49 26.57 10.39
C GLU A 343 -116.24 27.90 10.38
N SER A 344 -115.54 29.04 10.54
CA SER A 344 -116.14 30.37 10.44
C SER A 344 -116.69 30.67 9.05
N LEU A 345 -115.91 30.41 8.00
CA LEU A 345 -116.35 30.60 6.61
C LEU A 345 -117.47 29.62 6.22
N LEU A 346 -117.49 28.42 6.82
CA LEU A 346 -118.57 27.45 6.62
C LEU A 346 -119.88 27.96 7.22
N ARG A 347 -119.83 28.48 8.46
CA ARG A 347 -120.98 29.10 9.13
C ARG A 347 -121.46 30.35 8.39
N ASP A 348 -120.55 31.22 7.95
CA ASP A 348 -120.90 32.40 7.14
C ASP A 348 -121.58 31.99 5.83
N PHE A 349 -121.15 30.90 5.19
CA PHE A 349 -121.80 30.38 3.99
C PHE A 349 -123.18 29.79 4.28
N GLU A 350 -123.34 29.08 5.40
CA GLU A 350 -124.65 28.60 5.87
C GLU A 350 -125.60 29.77 6.16
N GLU A 351 -125.14 30.79 6.88
CA GLU A 351 -125.89 32.02 7.16
C GLU A 351 -126.26 32.76 5.87
N GLN A 352 -125.32 32.97 4.94
CA GLN A 352 -125.62 33.60 3.65
C GLN A 352 -126.60 32.77 2.80
N LYS A 353 -126.54 31.44 2.88
CA LYS A 353 -127.48 30.57 2.18
C LYS A 353 -128.88 30.67 2.79
N ASP A 354 -128.97 30.70 4.12
CA ASP A 354 -130.23 30.90 4.84
C ASP A 354 -130.82 32.29 4.55
N GLU A 355 -129.99 33.34 4.56
CA GLU A 355 -130.38 34.68 4.11
C GLU A 355 -130.85 34.71 2.66
N ASN A 356 -130.19 33.95 1.76
CA ASN A 356 -130.61 33.84 0.35
C ASN A 356 -131.98 33.16 0.23
N ILE A 357 -132.23 32.10 1.01
CA ILE A 357 -133.53 31.43 1.07
C ILE A 357 -134.60 32.41 1.57
N GLU A 358 -134.30 33.19 2.60
CA GLU A 358 -135.22 34.24 3.08
C GLU A 358 -135.48 35.32 2.03
N LEU A 359 -134.44 35.80 1.35
CA LEU A 359 -134.54 36.79 0.28
C LEU A 359 -135.35 36.25 -0.92
N GLN A 360 -135.17 34.98 -1.29
CA GLN A 360 -135.97 34.31 -2.31
C GLN A 360 -137.44 34.22 -1.90
N SER A 361 -137.72 33.86 -0.64
CA SER A 361 -139.08 33.86 -0.08
C SER A 361 -139.69 35.26 -0.09
N LYS A 362 -138.94 36.30 0.31
CA LYS A 362 -139.37 37.71 0.24
C LYS A 362 -139.61 38.15 -1.20
N LEU A 363 -138.79 37.74 -2.15
CA LEU A 363 -138.93 38.04 -3.58
C LEU A 363 -140.18 37.36 -4.14
N ASP A 364 -140.46 36.13 -3.78
CA ASP A 364 -141.69 35.43 -4.16
C ASP A 364 -142.93 36.05 -3.52
N GLN A 365 -142.85 36.52 -2.27
CA GLN A 365 -143.91 37.30 -1.63
C GLN A 365 -144.12 38.65 -2.33
N LEU A 366 -143.06 39.35 -2.72
CA LEU A 366 -143.16 40.59 -3.49
C LEU A 366 -143.72 40.35 -4.88
N LYS A 367 -143.37 39.23 -5.55
CA LYS A 367 -144.01 38.82 -6.81
C LYS A 367 -145.49 38.56 -6.62
N ARG A 368 -145.90 37.90 -5.52
CA ARG A 368 -147.32 37.71 -5.17
C ARG A 368 -148.01 39.05 -4.94
N LYS A 369 -147.44 39.95 -4.12
CA LYS A 369 -147.98 41.30 -3.91
C LYS A 369 -148.04 42.14 -5.19
N HIS A 370 -147.03 42.03 -6.06
CA HIS A 370 -147.05 42.71 -7.35
C HIS A 370 -148.13 42.14 -8.25
N SER A 371 -148.34 40.81 -8.25
CA SER A 371 -149.46 40.18 -8.97
C SER A 371 -150.82 40.63 -8.42
N GLU A 372 -150.98 40.74 -7.10
CA GLU A 372 -152.18 41.24 -6.45
C GLU A 372 -152.44 42.73 -6.76
N LEU A 373 -151.42 43.59 -6.67
CA LEU A 373 -151.54 45.00 -7.05
C LEU A 373 -151.78 45.19 -8.55
N THR A 374 -151.21 44.33 -9.40
CA THR A 374 -151.46 44.38 -10.85
C THR A 374 -152.90 43.97 -11.15
N LEU A 375 -153.44 42.96 -10.46
CA LEU A 375 -154.86 42.61 -10.51
C LEU A 375 -155.74 43.75 -9.97
N HIS A 376 -155.33 44.44 -8.90
CA HIS A 376 -156.06 45.59 -8.35
C HIS A 376 -156.04 46.80 -9.30
N CYS A 377 -154.90 47.12 -9.91
CA CYS A 377 -154.78 48.17 -10.93
C CYS A 377 -155.58 47.83 -12.19
N ASN A 378 -155.65 46.56 -12.59
CA ASN A 378 -156.51 46.11 -13.69
C ASN A 378 -158.01 46.20 -13.33
N HIS A 379 -158.38 45.95 -12.07
CA HIS A 379 -159.74 46.12 -11.57
C HIS A 379 -160.16 47.60 -11.46
N VAL A 380 -159.23 48.49 -11.07
CA VAL A 380 -159.44 49.94 -11.08
C VAL A 380 -159.50 50.47 -12.52
N ARG A 381 -158.68 49.95 -13.44
CA ARG A 381 -158.82 50.25 -14.89
C ARG A 381 -160.19 49.84 -15.44
N GLN A 382 -160.70 48.66 -15.07
CA GLN A 382 -162.06 48.23 -15.46
C GLN A 382 -163.16 49.12 -14.86
N LYS A 383 -163.01 49.60 -13.61
CA LYS A 383 -163.96 50.57 -13.01
C LYS A 383 -163.88 51.97 -13.64
N VAL A 384 -162.71 52.40 -14.10
CA VAL A 384 -162.53 53.66 -14.85
C VAL A 384 -163.08 53.57 -16.27
N GLU A 385 -163.02 52.41 -16.93
CA GLU A 385 -163.70 52.20 -18.22
C GLU A 385 -165.23 52.10 -18.08
N GLN A 386 -165.74 51.46 -17.02
CA GLN A 386 -167.19 51.42 -16.75
C GLN A 386 -167.78 52.78 -16.39
N ALA A 387 -167.01 53.70 -15.80
CA ALA A 387 -167.41 55.09 -15.56
C ALA A 387 -167.33 56.00 -16.81
N ARG A 388 -166.62 55.57 -17.87
CA ARG A 388 -166.57 56.27 -19.16
C ARG A 388 -167.71 55.88 -20.11
N HIS A 389 -168.42 54.77 -19.86
CA HIS A 389 -169.58 54.34 -20.65
C HIS A 389 -170.94 54.73 -20.06
N SER A 390 -170.96 55.40 -18.89
CA SER A 390 -172.17 55.96 -18.27
C SER A 390 -172.34 57.48 -18.50
N LEU A 391 -171.64 58.05 -19.50
CA LEU A 391 -171.64 59.50 -19.78
C LEU A 391 -171.63 59.85 -21.28
N ALA A 392 -172.25 59.03 -22.13
CA ALA A 392 -172.63 59.38 -23.51
C ALA A 392 -173.95 58.70 -23.90
#